data_AF-A0A4Q2XD09-F1
#
_entry.id   AF-A0A4Q2XD09-F1
#
_cell.length_a   1.000
_cell.length_b   1.000
_cell.length_c   1.000
_cell.angle_alpha   90.00
_cell.angle_beta   90.00
_cell.angle_gamma   90.00
#
_symmetry.space_group_name_H-M   'P 1'
#
loop_
_entity.id
_entity.type
_entity.pdbx_description
1 polymer ?
#
loop_
_entity_poly.entity_id
_entity_poly.type
_entity_poly.pdbx_seq_one_letter_code
_entity_poly.pdbx_strand_id
1 'polypeptide(L)'
;MPLWKSGRMLTIDYGAATEDLYHRKPRGTLRAYLLQHRLEGPGIYENPGRQDLTADVNFTDLMDWSRPWTSAQSLTTFGGFLQRHVSGVDSALTDPEGAGGAFLVLEQRR
;
A
#
# COMPACT_ATOMS: atom_id res chain seq x y z
N MET A 1 14.09 -2.25 -12.38
CA MET A 1 13.82 -0.93 -13.00
C MET A 1 15.06 -0.34 -13.70
N PRO A 2 15.42 -0.74 -14.93
CA PRO A 2 16.70 -0.38 -15.55
C PRO A 2 16.84 1.10 -15.99
N LEU A 3 15.71 1.79 -16.23
CA LEU A 3 15.69 3.16 -16.77
C LEU A 3 15.71 4.27 -15.70
N TRP A 4 15.23 4.00 -14.49
CA TRP A 4 15.40 4.92 -13.37
C TRP A 4 16.90 5.02 -13.05
N LYS A 5 17.53 6.19 -13.04
CA LYS A 5 19.00 6.28 -12.88
C LYS A 5 19.46 6.84 -11.53
N SER A 6 18.67 7.70 -10.92
CA SER A 6 18.98 8.36 -9.66
C SER A 6 17.72 8.89 -9.00
N GLY A 7 17.77 9.10 -7.69
CA GLY A 7 16.76 9.84 -6.95
C GLY A 7 16.00 8.96 -5.97
N ARG A 8 14.76 9.35 -5.68
CA ARG A 8 13.88 8.64 -4.72
C ARG A 8 12.55 8.32 -5.37
N MET A 9 11.98 7.18 -5.02
CA MET A 9 10.63 6.76 -5.37
C MET A 9 9.87 6.49 -4.07
N LEU A 10 8.68 7.06 -3.96
CA LEU A 10 7.75 6.80 -2.87
C LEU A 10 6.58 6.02 -3.43
N THR A 11 6.36 4.82 -2.90
CA THR A 11 5.13 4.05 -3.12
C THR A 11 4.27 4.19 -1.88
N ILE A 12 3.05 4.70 -2.06
CA ILE A 12 2.08 4.90 -0.97
C ILE A 12 0.84 4.12 -1.35
N ASP A 13 0.52 3.08 -0.59
CA ASP A 13 -0.66 2.26 -0.84
C ASP A 13 -1.07 1.49 0.42
N TYR A 14 -2.28 0.96 0.44
CA TYR A 14 -2.72 0.05 1.48
C TYR A 14 -2.19 -1.35 1.21
N GLY A 15 -1.71 -2.00 2.27
CA GLY A 15 -1.09 -3.30 2.17
C GLY A 15 -0.33 -3.66 3.43
N ALA A 16 0.55 -4.65 3.30
CA ALA A 16 1.31 -5.17 4.43
C ALA A 16 2.60 -5.86 3.97
N ALA A 17 3.49 -6.12 4.93
CA ALA A 17 4.52 -7.14 4.77
C ALA A 17 3.87 -8.54 4.71
N THR A 18 4.56 -9.50 4.10
CA THR A 18 4.06 -10.87 3.87
C THR A 18 3.53 -11.54 5.13
N GLU A 19 4.18 -11.35 6.28
CA GLU A 19 3.80 -11.94 7.56
C GLU A 19 2.38 -11.54 7.98
N ASP A 20 2.01 -10.28 7.79
CA ASP A 20 0.71 -9.73 8.17
C ASP A 20 -0.32 -9.85 7.04
N LEU A 21 0.14 -9.79 5.78
CA LEU A 21 -0.74 -9.77 4.60
C LEU A 21 -1.55 -11.06 4.47
N TYR A 22 -0.92 -12.22 4.71
CA TYR A 22 -1.55 -13.52 4.57
C TYR A 22 -2.13 -14.07 5.88
N HIS A 23 -1.80 -13.46 7.02
CA HIS A 23 -2.25 -13.94 8.32
C HIS A 23 -3.77 -13.87 8.42
N ARG A 24 -4.41 -15.05 8.55
CA ARG A 24 -5.86 -15.23 8.67
C ARG A 24 -6.69 -14.67 7.50
N LYS A 25 -6.11 -14.54 6.30
CA LYS A 25 -6.84 -14.11 5.08
C LYS A 25 -6.90 -15.24 4.02
N PRO A 26 -7.67 -16.33 4.24
CA PRO A 26 -7.71 -17.47 3.32
C PRO A 26 -8.32 -17.13 1.94
N ARG A 27 -9.04 -16.01 1.83
CA ARG A 27 -9.59 -15.49 0.56
C ARG A 27 -8.72 -14.39 -0.05
N GLY A 28 -7.54 -14.13 0.51
CA GLY A 28 -6.68 -13.03 0.11
C GLY A 28 -7.31 -11.67 0.41
N THR A 29 -6.97 -10.69 -0.43
CA THR A 29 -7.29 -9.27 -0.19
C THR A 29 -8.07 -8.62 -1.34
N LEU A 30 -8.39 -9.38 -2.39
CA LEU A 30 -9.15 -8.91 -3.54
C LEU A 30 -10.56 -8.45 -3.13
N ARG A 31 -10.91 -7.23 -3.54
CA ARG A 31 -12.21 -6.59 -3.27
C ARG A 31 -12.60 -5.70 -4.44
N ALA A 32 -13.88 -5.38 -4.54
CA ALA A 32 -14.36 -4.38 -5.49
C ALA A 32 -14.95 -3.16 -4.78
N TYR A 33 -14.96 -2.02 -5.47
CA TYR A 33 -15.69 -0.82 -5.04
C TYR A 33 -16.67 -0.38 -6.12
N LEU A 34 -17.96 -0.36 -5.77
CA LEU A 34 -19.04 0.16 -6.60
C LEU A 34 -19.73 1.30 -5.85
N LEU A 35 -19.68 2.53 -6.38
CA LEU A 35 -20.30 3.71 -5.75
C LEU A 35 -19.89 3.88 -4.26
N GLN A 36 -18.60 3.74 -3.95
CA GLN A 36 -18.04 3.78 -2.59
C GLN A 36 -18.46 2.62 -1.66
N HIS A 37 -19.16 1.61 -2.17
CA HIS A 37 -19.47 0.39 -1.42
C HIS A 37 -18.47 -0.71 -1.73
N ARG A 38 -17.88 -1.28 -0.68
CA ARG A 38 -16.97 -2.43 -0.76
C ARG A 38 -17.77 -3.71 -1.00
N LEU A 39 -17.34 -4.48 -2.00
CA LEU A 39 -17.87 -5.80 -2.36
C LEU A 39 -16.75 -6.84 -2.27
N GLU A 40 -17.10 -8.07 -1.89
CA GLU A 40 -16.16 -9.18 -1.74
C GLU A 40 -16.77 -10.49 -2.24
N GLY A 41 -15.94 -11.52 -2.37
CA GLY A 41 -16.39 -12.85 -2.81
C GLY A 41 -16.97 -12.79 -4.22
N PRO A 42 -18.09 -13.48 -4.51
CA PRO A 42 -18.68 -13.49 -5.85
C PRO A 42 -19.05 -12.11 -6.42
N GLY A 43 -19.30 -11.11 -5.56
CA GLY A 43 -19.64 -9.75 -6.00
C GLY A 43 -18.55 -9.07 -6.84
N ILE A 44 -17.29 -9.52 -6.74
CA ILE A 44 -16.19 -8.98 -7.55
C ILE A 44 -16.34 -9.27 -9.05
N TYR A 45 -17.17 -10.26 -9.43
CA TYR A 45 -17.43 -10.61 -10.82
C TYR A 45 -18.61 -9.85 -11.42
N GLU A 46 -19.35 -9.11 -10.59
CA GLU A 46 -20.46 -8.30 -11.05
C GLU A 46 -19.97 -7.02 -11.74
N ASN A 47 -20.87 -6.34 -12.48
CA ASN A 47 -20.63 -4.98 -12.98
C ASN A 47 -19.28 -4.75 -13.71
N PRO A 48 -18.87 -5.61 -14.67
CA PRO A 48 -17.60 -5.46 -15.35
C PRO A 48 -17.48 -4.09 -16.03
N GLY A 49 -16.33 -3.42 -15.83
CA GLY A 49 -16.08 -2.07 -16.31
C GLY A 49 -16.81 -0.96 -15.54
N ARG A 50 -17.58 -1.29 -14.50
CA ARG A 50 -18.36 -0.33 -13.68
C ARG A 50 -18.01 -0.37 -12.20
N GLN A 51 -17.10 -1.24 -11.78
CA GLN A 51 -16.54 -1.28 -10.43
C GLN A 51 -15.01 -1.32 -10.50
N ASP A 52 -14.38 -0.74 -9.49
CA ASP A 52 -12.93 -0.85 -9.33
C ASP A 52 -12.58 -2.18 -8.65
N LEU A 53 -11.51 -2.84 -9.08
CA LEU A 53 -11.01 -4.08 -8.49
C LEU A 53 -9.63 -3.82 -7.91
N THR A 54 -9.48 -4.07 -6.62
CA THR A 54 -8.24 -3.77 -5.90
C THR A 54 -7.82 -4.89 -4.98
N ALA A 55 -6.54 -4.93 -4.64
CA ALA A 55 -5.95 -5.85 -3.68
C ALA A 55 -4.90 -5.11 -2.84
N ASP A 56 -4.68 -5.58 -1.63
CA ASP A 56 -3.60 -5.06 -0.76
C ASP A 56 -2.23 -5.31 -1.42
N VAL A 57 -1.34 -4.31 -1.38
CA VAL A 57 0.04 -4.45 -1.87
C VAL A 57 0.86 -5.36 -0.95
N ASN A 58 1.57 -6.33 -1.53
CA ASN A 58 2.64 -7.05 -0.83
C ASN A 58 3.94 -6.25 -0.88
N PHE A 59 4.26 -5.56 0.21
CA PHE A 59 5.45 -4.71 0.28
C PHE A 59 6.75 -5.52 0.38
N THR A 60 6.71 -6.75 0.91
CA THR A 60 7.88 -7.64 0.93
C THR A 60 8.29 -7.99 -0.50
N ASP A 61 7.35 -8.46 -1.32
CA ASP A 61 7.62 -8.81 -2.72
C ASP A 61 8.08 -7.59 -3.53
N LEU A 62 7.49 -6.42 -3.29
CA LEU A 62 7.88 -5.18 -3.96
C LEU A 62 9.31 -4.76 -3.60
N MET A 63 9.68 -4.86 -2.32
CA MET A 63 11.03 -4.58 -1.84
C MET A 63 12.04 -5.57 -2.43
N ASP A 64 11.74 -6.86 -2.41
CA ASP A 64 12.61 -7.91 -2.92
C ASP A 64 12.80 -7.82 -4.43
N TRP A 65 11.72 -7.58 -5.17
CA TRP A 65 11.78 -7.37 -6.61
C TRP A 65 12.69 -6.18 -6.93
N SER A 66 12.50 -5.06 -6.25
CA SER A 66 13.22 -3.81 -6.54
C SER A 66 14.67 -3.76 -6.05
N ARG A 67 15.04 -4.62 -5.09
CA ARG A 67 16.35 -4.66 -4.41
C ARG A 67 17.56 -4.55 -5.34
N PRO A 68 17.64 -5.23 -6.50
CA PRO A 68 18.80 -5.12 -7.40
C PRO A 68 19.02 -3.74 -8.02
N TRP A 69 18.04 -2.83 -7.92
CA TRP A 69 18.07 -1.51 -8.56
C TRP A 69 18.04 -0.35 -7.56
N THR A 70 18.01 -0.63 -6.26
CA THR A 70 17.93 0.37 -5.20
C THR A 70 19.17 0.32 -4.30
N SER A 71 19.70 1.49 -3.94
CA SER A 71 20.81 1.63 -2.98
C SER A 71 20.32 1.65 -1.53
N ALA A 72 19.06 2.01 -1.28
CA ALA A 72 18.43 1.94 0.04
C ALA A 72 16.92 1.77 -0.08
N GLN A 73 16.31 1.16 0.93
CA GLN A 73 14.86 0.99 1.05
C GLN A 73 14.43 1.23 2.51
N SER A 74 13.29 1.87 2.73
CA SER A 74 12.65 1.96 4.04
C SER A 74 11.13 1.88 3.92
N LEU A 75 10.52 1.13 4.82
CA LEU A 75 9.07 0.95 4.88
C LEU A 75 8.58 1.50 6.23
N THR A 76 7.53 2.31 6.19
CA THR A 76 6.90 2.87 7.39
C THR A 76 5.39 3.03 7.16
N THR A 77 4.63 3.30 8.22
CA THR A 77 3.21 3.63 8.09
C THR A 77 3.04 5.03 7.50
N PHE A 78 1.93 5.30 6.83
CA PHE A 78 1.64 6.62 6.28
C PHE A 78 1.62 7.71 7.35
N GLY A 79 1.00 7.42 8.51
CA GLY A 79 1.01 8.32 9.66
C GLY A 79 2.43 8.61 10.15
N GLY A 80 3.27 7.57 10.28
CA GLY A 80 4.67 7.71 10.70
C GLY A 80 5.51 8.49 9.69
N PHE A 81 5.26 8.32 8.40
CA PHE A 81 5.90 9.09 7.34
C PHE A 81 5.55 10.58 7.43
N LEU A 82 4.27 10.92 7.57
CA LEU A 82 3.81 12.31 7.66
C LEU A 82 4.34 13.01 8.91
N GLN A 83 4.28 12.36 10.08
CA GLN A 83 4.79 12.92 11.33
C GLN A 83 6.28 13.29 11.26
N ARG A 84 7.06 12.56 10.45
CA ARG A 84 8.49 12.82 10.26
C ARG A 84 8.78 14.00 9.32
N HIS A 85 7.92 14.22 8.32
CA HIS A 85 8.22 15.13 7.20
C HIS A 85 7.33 16.37 7.13
N VAL A 86 6.20 16.40 7.84
CA VAL A 86 5.20 17.45 7.76
C VAL A 86 4.91 17.98 9.15
N SER A 87 5.19 19.27 9.38
CA SER A 87 4.81 19.97 10.61
C SER A 87 3.32 20.29 10.60
N GLY A 88 2.62 20.03 11.71
CA GLY A 88 1.19 20.37 11.85
C GLY A 88 0.26 19.49 11.00
N VAL A 89 0.61 18.22 10.81
CA VAL A 89 -0.23 17.25 10.10
C VAL A 89 -1.58 17.07 10.78
N ASP A 90 -2.64 16.93 9.98
CA ASP A 90 -3.99 16.60 10.44
C ASP A 90 -3.98 15.24 11.16
N SER A 91 -4.56 15.20 12.37
CA SER A 91 -4.64 13.98 13.16
C SER A 91 -5.37 12.85 12.45
N ALA A 92 -6.37 13.17 11.60
CA ALA A 92 -7.12 12.19 10.83
C ALA A 92 -6.24 11.42 9.81
N LEU A 93 -5.18 12.05 9.28
CA LEU A 93 -4.23 11.41 8.36
C LEU A 93 -3.18 10.58 9.08
N THR A 94 -2.99 10.80 10.38
CA THR A 94 -2.03 10.07 11.21
C THR A 94 -2.66 9.03 12.14
N ASP A 95 -3.99 8.93 12.14
CA ASP A 95 -4.74 7.98 12.96
C ASP A 95 -4.30 6.54 12.66
N PRO A 96 -3.75 5.80 13.65
CA PRO A 96 -3.36 4.40 13.49
C PRO A 96 -4.53 3.47 13.13
N GLU A 97 -5.74 3.80 13.56
CA GLU A 97 -6.94 3.01 13.23
C GLU A 97 -7.60 3.48 11.92
N GLY A 98 -7.07 4.55 11.32
CA GLY A 98 -7.50 5.13 10.06
C GLY A 98 -6.48 4.96 8.94
N ALA A 99 -6.42 5.95 8.05
CA ALA A 99 -5.50 5.95 6.91
C ALA A 99 -4.02 5.91 7.35
N GLY A 100 -3.72 6.46 8.53
CA GLY A 100 -2.37 6.53 9.07
C GLY A 100 -1.74 5.16 9.32
N GLY A 101 -2.53 4.18 9.76
CA GLY A 101 -2.07 2.79 9.93
C GLY A 101 -2.41 1.85 8.76
N ALA A 102 -3.49 2.13 8.02
CA ALA A 102 -3.91 1.27 6.90
C ALA A 102 -2.99 1.37 5.68
N PHE A 103 -2.35 2.54 5.47
CA PHE A 103 -1.44 2.77 4.36
C PHE A 103 0.02 2.66 4.82
N LEU A 104 0.86 2.14 3.93
CA LEU A 104 2.30 2.11 4.08
C LEU A 104 2.98 3.02 3.06
N VAL A 105 4.18 3.47 3.41
CA VAL A 105 5.06 4.25 2.56
C VAL A 105 6.37 3.51 2.41
N LEU A 106 6.62 3.01 1.20
CA LEU A 106 7.90 2.46 0.80
C LEU A 106 8.70 3.56 0.11
N GLU A 107 9.79 3.98 0.76
CA GLU A 107 10.79 4.85 0.18
C GLU A 107 11.94 4.02 -0.38
N GLN A 108 12.25 4.22 -1.66
CA GLN A 108 13.37 3.59 -2.34
C GLN A 108 14.30 4.66 -2.88
N ARG A 109 15.61 4.45 -2.71
CA ARG A 109 16.64 5.32 -3.30
C ARG A 109 17.40 4.57 -4.37
N ARG A 110 17.74 5.28 -5.44
CA ARG A 110 18.75 4.87 -6.40
C ARG A 110 19.94 5.80 -6.34
#